data_AF-A0A2P4PCH2-F1
#
_entry.id   AF-A0A2P4PCH2-F1
#
_cell.length_a   1.000
_cell.length_b   1.000
_cell.length_c   1.000
_cell.angle_alpha   90.00
_cell.angle_beta   90.00
_cell.angle_gamma   90.00
#
_symmetry.space_group_name_H-M   'P 1'
#
loop_
_entity.id
_entity.type
_entity.pdbx_description
1 polymer ?
#
loop_
_entity_poly.entity_id
_entity_poly.type
_entity_poly.pdbx_seq_one_letter_code
_entity_poly.pdbx_strand_id
1 'polypeptide(L)'
;VFESFGVYFAIIISVGNQIISFLVVLLIIIISFAHAFFILLSPEPGFSFEKYINSNDPNNPWNLAPTYSKVLDDGTTDSNPYIIQKPDENTNMFIDYRTALFAMYLLLTGIFKYFTSMCYVYFFFYLN
;
A
#
# COMPACT_ATOMS: atom_id res chain seq x y z
N VAL A 1 -27.42 -20.77 30.11
CA VAL A 1 -27.08 -19.82 29.02
C VAL A 1 -25.99 -18.85 29.45
N PHE A 2 -26.08 -18.15 30.59
CA PHE A 2 -25.02 -17.25 31.06
C PHE A 2 -23.73 -17.93 31.51
N GLU A 3 -23.80 -19.18 31.98
CA GLU A 3 -22.64 -19.94 32.47
C GLU A 3 -21.63 -20.28 31.37
N SER A 4 -22.11 -20.59 30.15
CA SER A 4 -21.23 -20.85 29.00
C SER A 4 -20.47 -19.60 28.55
N PHE A 5 -21.08 -18.41 28.64
CA PHE A 5 -20.41 -17.15 28.28
C PHE A 5 -19.20 -16.85 29.18
N GLY A 6 -19.31 -17.13 30.48
CA GLY A 6 -18.20 -16.96 31.42
C GLY A 6 -17.00 -17.85 31.09
N VAL A 7 -17.25 -19.09 30.68
CA VAL A 7 -16.20 -20.04 30.26
C VAL A 7 -15.48 -19.54 29.01
N TYR A 8 -16.19 -19.07 27.98
CA TYR A 8 -15.56 -18.50 26.79
C TYR A 8 -14.72 -17.25 27.10
N PHE A 9 -15.20 -16.38 27.99
CA PHE A 9 -14.46 -15.17 28.37
C PHE A 9 -13.16 -15.51 29.11
N ALA A 10 -13.20 -16.50 30.02
CA ALA A 10 -12.02 -17.00 30.72
C ALA A 10 -10.98 -17.59 29.76
N ILE A 11 -11.43 -18.34 28.74
CA ILE A 11 -10.56 -18.89 27.70
C ILE A 11 -9.90 -17.76 26.89
N ILE A 12 -10.66 -16.75 26.45
CA ILE A 12 -10.13 -15.61 25.68
C ILE A 12 -9.07 -14.84 26.47
N ILE A 13 -9.33 -14.55 27.76
CA ILE A 13 -8.35 -13.85 28.62
C ILE A 13 -7.09 -14.70 28.83
N SER A 14 -7.26 -16.01 29.10
CA SER A 14 -6.14 -16.93 29.30
C SER A 14 -5.23 -16.98 28.08
N VAL A 15 -5.81 -17.07 26.88
CA VAL A 15 -5.08 -17.07 25.61
C VAL A 15 -4.45 -15.70 25.34
N GLY A 16 -5.16 -14.61 25.61
CA GLY A 16 -4.65 -13.24 25.43
C GLY A 16 -3.37 -12.97 26.22
N ASN A 17 -3.31 -13.42 27.47
CA ASN A 17 -2.11 -13.31 28.31
C ASN A 17 -0.90 -14.08 27.74
N GLN A 18 -1.14 -15.18 27.04
CA GLN A 18 -0.08 -15.98 26.43
C GLN A 18 0.44 -15.36 25.11
N ILE A 19 -0.41 -14.64 24.38
CA ILE A 19 -0.09 -14.05 23.07
C ILE A 19 0.48 -12.62 23.18
N ILE A 20 0.32 -11.94 24.32
CA ILE A 20 0.81 -10.56 24.52
C ILE A 20 2.29 -10.38 24.16
N SER A 21 3.17 -11.28 24.61
CA SER A 21 4.60 -11.18 24.32
C SER A 21 4.89 -11.28 22.82
N PHE A 22 4.14 -12.12 22.10
CA PHE A 22 4.23 -12.22 20.65
C PHE A 22 3.75 -10.94 19.96
N LEU A 23 2.63 -10.34 20.41
CA LEU A 23 2.11 -9.10 19.83
C LEU A 23 3.06 -7.91 20.01
N VAL A 24 3.77 -7.83 21.14
CA VAL A 24 4.78 -6.79 21.37
C VAL A 24 5.93 -6.94 20.39
N VAL A 25 6.47 -8.15 20.21
CA VAL A 25 7.54 -8.40 19.24
C VAL A 25 7.06 -8.10 17.81
N LEU A 26 5.85 -8.52 17.46
CA LEU A 26 5.24 -8.23 16.16
C LEU A 26 5.12 -6.72 15.91
N LEU A 27 4.69 -5.95 16.90
CA LEU A 27 4.60 -4.49 16.81
C LEU A 27 5.96 -3.85 16.54
N ILE A 28 7.01 -4.29 17.23
CA ILE A 28 8.38 -3.78 17.03
C ILE A 28 8.85 -4.08 15.60
N ILE A 29 8.57 -5.27 15.08
CA ILE A 29 8.89 -5.66 13.70
C ILE A 29 8.16 -4.73 12.72
N ILE A 30 6.85 -4.51 12.89
CA ILE A 30 6.05 -3.62 12.04
C ILE A 30 6.65 -2.22 11.99
N ILE A 31 6.93 -1.64 13.16
CA ILE A 31 7.47 -0.28 13.27
C ILE A 31 8.86 -0.20 12.62
N SER A 32 9.71 -1.19 12.85
CA SER A 32 11.07 -1.23 12.30
C SER A 32 11.07 -1.28 10.77
N PHE A 33 10.26 -2.18 10.20
CA PHE A 33 10.13 -2.29 8.75
C PHE A 33 9.43 -1.08 8.12
N ALA A 34 8.39 -0.54 8.76
CA ALA A 34 7.73 0.68 8.30
C ALA A 34 8.73 1.84 8.23
N HIS A 35 9.59 1.98 9.24
CA HIS A 35 10.62 3.00 9.25
C HIS A 35 11.71 2.77 8.18
N ALA A 36 12.18 1.54 8.02
CA ALA A 36 13.16 1.20 7.00
C ALA A 36 12.63 1.47 5.58
N PHE A 37 11.40 1.03 5.29
CA PHE A 37 10.79 1.27 3.98
C PHE A 37 10.36 2.71 3.77
N PHE A 38 9.95 3.42 4.81
CA PHE A 38 9.75 4.87 4.72
C PHE A 38 11.02 5.56 4.24
N ILE A 39 12.19 5.27 4.83
CA ILE A 39 13.45 5.88 4.39
C ILE A 39 13.82 5.46 2.96
N LEU A 40 13.62 4.19 2.61
CA LEU A 40 14.06 3.63 1.32
C LEU A 40 13.14 4.03 0.15
N LEU A 41 11.84 4.19 0.41
CA LEU A 41 10.80 4.33 -0.60
C LEU A 41 10.10 5.70 -0.56
N SER A 42 10.49 6.59 0.36
CA SER A 42 10.04 7.98 0.34
C SER A 42 10.64 8.70 -0.88
N PRO A 43 9.86 9.55 -1.56
CA PRO A 43 10.38 10.36 -2.64
C PRO A 43 11.33 11.45 -2.14
N GLU A 44 12.19 11.91 -3.03
CA GLU A 44 13.01 13.10 -2.80
C GLU A 44 12.12 14.33 -2.54
N PRO A 45 12.54 15.26 -1.66
CA PRO A 45 11.78 16.46 -1.36
C PRO A 45 11.58 17.33 -2.62
N GLY A 46 10.42 17.99 -2.71
CA GLY A 46 10.10 18.91 -3.81
C GLY A 46 9.28 18.29 -4.95
N PHE A 47 8.79 17.05 -4.81
CA PHE A 47 7.75 16.52 -5.69
C PHE A 47 6.42 17.28 -5.51
N SER A 48 5.55 17.21 -6.52
CA SER A 48 4.20 17.78 -6.51
C SER A 48 3.22 16.81 -7.11
N PHE A 49 2.03 16.66 -6.53
CA PHE A 49 0.95 15.88 -7.16
C PHE A 49 0.25 16.62 -8.31
N GLU A 50 0.31 17.96 -8.34
CA GLU A 50 -0.43 18.76 -9.32
C GLU A 50 0.33 18.97 -10.62
N LYS A 51 1.65 19.12 -10.51
CA LYS A 51 2.51 19.40 -11.64
C LYS A 51 3.45 18.23 -11.88
N TYR A 52 3.44 17.72 -13.11
CA TYR A 52 4.44 16.76 -13.55
C TYR A 52 5.83 17.40 -13.48
N ILE A 53 6.71 16.75 -12.73
CA ILE A 53 8.13 17.11 -12.63
C ILE A 53 8.89 15.88 -13.10
N ASN A 54 9.62 16.02 -14.20
CA ASN A 54 10.52 14.97 -14.66
C ASN A 54 11.62 14.79 -13.60
N SER A 55 11.58 13.69 -12.87
CA SER A 55 12.50 13.37 -11.78
C SER A 55 13.18 12.04 -12.06
N ASN A 56 14.46 11.96 -11.75
CA ASN A 56 15.22 10.70 -11.80
C ASN A 56 15.02 9.85 -10.52
N ASP A 57 14.30 10.37 -9.53
CA ASP A 57 13.96 9.65 -8.32
C ASP A 57 12.95 8.52 -8.62
N PRO A 58 13.32 7.24 -8.44
CA PRO A 58 12.43 6.11 -8.72
C PRO A 58 11.20 6.07 -7.82
N ASN A 59 11.24 6.72 -6.65
CA ASN A 59 10.14 6.75 -5.69
C ASN A 59 9.19 7.94 -5.91
N ASN A 60 9.48 8.82 -6.88
CA ASN A 60 8.63 9.94 -7.21
C ASN A 60 7.24 9.43 -7.62
N PRO A 61 6.13 10.00 -7.09
CA PRO A 61 4.79 9.52 -7.41
C PRO A 61 4.47 9.52 -8.91
N TRP A 62 5.04 10.42 -9.70
CA TRP A 62 4.86 10.43 -11.16
C TRP A 62 5.54 9.27 -11.88
N ASN A 63 6.60 8.70 -11.30
CA ASN A 63 7.31 7.53 -11.84
C ASN A 63 6.63 6.21 -11.44
N LEU A 64 5.81 6.24 -10.39
CA LEU A 64 5.04 5.10 -9.88
C LEU A 64 3.60 5.07 -10.40
N ALA A 65 3.10 6.20 -10.91
CA ALA A 65 1.74 6.33 -11.40
C ALA A 65 1.48 5.38 -12.59
N PRO A 66 0.27 4.81 -12.70
CA PRO A 66 -0.12 4.02 -13.86
C PRO A 66 0.01 4.80 -15.17
N THR A 67 0.65 4.16 -16.15
CA THR A 67 0.83 4.71 -17.49
C THR A 67 0.09 3.89 -18.53
N TYR A 68 -0.48 4.56 -19.52
CA TYR A 68 -1.23 3.93 -20.61
C TYR A 68 -0.58 4.29 -21.94
N SER A 69 -0.07 3.29 -22.63
CA SER A 69 0.46 3.43 -23.99
C SER A 69 -0.65 3.31 -25.03
N LYS A 70 -0.45 3.98 -26.16
CA LYS A 70 -1.37 3.87 -27.30
C LYS A 70 -1.08 2.58 -28.07
N VAL A 71 -2.14 1.87 -28.48
CA VAL A 71 -2.04 0.79 -29.47
C VAL A 71 -2.02 1.42 -30.86
N LEU A 72 -0.99 1.11 -31.64
CA LEU A 72 -0.77 1.59 -32.99
C LEU A 72 -1.61 0.78 -33.99
N ASP A 73 -1.79 1.31 -35.19
CA ASP A 73 -2.64 0.71 -36.23
C ASP A 73 -2.12 -0.66 -36.72
N ASP A 74 -0.83 -0.93 -36.53
CA ASP A 74 -0.18 -2.22 -36.82
C ASP A 74 -0.33 -3.25 -35.68
N GLY A 75 -1.05 -2.90 -34.61
CA GLY A 75 -1.29 -3.74 -33.44
C GLY A 75 -0.15 -3.73 -32.41
N THR A 76 0.94 -2.99 -32.65
CA THR A 76 2.01 -2.82 -31.66
C THR A 76 1.65 -1.72 -30.66
N THR A 77 2.36 -1.66 -29.53
CA THR A 77 2.16 -0.63 -28.51
C THR A 77 3.29 0.37 -28.56
N ASP A 78 2.98 1.66 -28.49
CA ASP A 78 4.00 2.71 -28.42
C ASP A 78 4.85 2.54 -27.14
N SER A 79 6.17 2.61 -27.31
CA SER A 79 7.14 2.59 -26.22
C SER A 79 6.98 3.75 -25.24
N ASN A 80 6.45 4.89 -25.70
CA ASN A 80 6.20 6.04 -24.83
C ASN A 80 4.76 6.00 -24.30
N PRO A 81 4.54 6.32 -23.01
CA PRO A 81 3.22 6.40 -22.45
C PRO A 81 2.46 7.58 -23.08
N TYR A 82 1.23 7.34 -23.50
CA TYR A 82 0.35 8.37 -24.07
C TYR A 82 -0.36 9.16 -22.97
N ILE A 83 -0.77 8.47 -21.89
CA ILE A 83 -1.42 9.07 -20.72
C ILE A 83 -0.71 8.57 -19.46
N ILE A 84 -0.41 9.49 -18.55
CA ILE A 84 0.04 9.19 -17.18
C ILE A 84 -1.10 9.58 -16.25
N GLN A 85 -1.54 8.65 -15.40
CA GLN A 85 -2.55 8.97 -14.39
C GLN A 85 -1.95 9.97 -13.39
N LYS A 86 -2.71 11.01 -13.01
CA LYS A 86 -2.27 11.96 -12.00
C LYS A 86 -2.06 11.21 -10.67
N PRO A 87 -0.87 11.26 -10.06
CA PRO A 87 -0.61 10.59 -8.80
C PRO A 87 -1.34 11.30 -7.65
N ASP A 88 -1.55 10.55 -6.59
CA ASP A 88 -2.11 10.97 -5.32
C ASP A 88 -1.29 10.42 -4.14
N GLU A 89 -1.72 10.71 -2.91
CA GLU A 89 -1.09 10.25 -1.68
C GLU A 89 -1.04 8.71 -1.55
N ASN A 90 -1.88 7.99 -2.29
CA ASN A 90 -1.94 6.53 -2.25
C ASN A 90 -1.01 5.89 -3.29
N THR A 91 -0.60 6.64 -4.31
CA THR A 91 0.28 6.17 -5.38
C THR A 91 1.64 5.72 -4.83
N ASN A 92 2.15 6.40 -3.80
CA ASN A 92 3.26 5.93 -2.99
C ASN A 92 2.90 6.02 -1.50
N MET A 93 2.60 4.88 -0.88
CA MET A 93 2.24 4.80 0.54
C MET A 93 3.39 5.12 1.51
N PHE A 94 4.63 5.30 1.02
CA PHE A 94 5.81 5.60 1.84
C PHE A 94 6.17 7.09 1.87
N ILE A 95 5.30 7.96 1.34
CA ILE A 95 5.45 9.43 1.44
C ILE A 95 5.29 9.91 2.89
N ASP A 96 4.36 9.32 3.65
CA ASP A 96 4.11 9.65 5.05
C ASP A 96 4.36 8.44 5.96
N TYR A 97 4.80 8.71 7.19
CA TYR A 97 5.13 7.64 8.13
C TYR A 97 3.89 6.84 8.58
N ARG A 98 2.71 7.49 8.66
CA ARG A 98 1.45 6.82 9.02
C ARG A 98 1.00 5.88 7.90
N THR A 99 1.11 6.32 6.65
CA THR A 99 0.78 5.49 5.50
C THR A 99 1.78 4.34 5.33
N ALA A 100 3.05 4.53 5.70
CA ALA A 100 4.05 3.45 5.73
C ALA A 100 3.71 2.38 6.78
N LEU A 101 3.28 2.78 7.99
CA LEU A 101 2.77 1.83 9.00
C LEU A 101 1.54 1.07 8.50
N PHE A 102 0.63 1.78 7.82
CA PHE A 102 -0.56 1.16 7.24
C PHE A 102 -0.20 0.16 6.13
N ALA A 103 0.76 0.48 5.27
CA ALA A 103 1.28 -0.41 4.24
C ALA A 103 1.85 -1.71 4.85
N MET A 104 2.58 -1.60 5.97
CA MET A 104 3.09 -2.78 6.68
C MET A 104 1.98 -3.63 7.28
N TYR A 105 0.93 -3.01 7.81
CA TYR A 105 -0.25 -3.73 8.28
C TYR A 105 -0.98 -4.46 7.12
N LEU A 106 -1.17 -3.80 5.98
CA LEU A 106 -1.76 -4.40 4.78
C LEU A 106 -0.91 -5.56 4.24
N LEU A 107 0.43 -5.45 4.31
CA LEU A 107 1.35 -6.51 3.94
C LEU A 107 1.16 -7.75 4.82
N LEU A 108 1.12 -7.57 6.14
CA LEU A 108 0.96 -8.67 7.11
C LEU A 108 -0.38 -9.39 6.99
N THR A 109 -1.44 -8.65 6.69
CA THR A 109 -2.78 -9.22 6.48
C THR A 109 -2.95 -9.86 5.11
N GLY A 110 -1.95 -9.75 4.22
CA GLY A 110 -2.00 -10.26 2.85
C GLY A 110 -2.92 -9.46 1.91
N ILE A 111 -3.51 -8.37 2.39
CA ILE A 111 -4.46 -7.53 1.62
C ILE A 111 -3.72 -6.67 0.60
N PHE A 112 -2.42 -6.42 0.79
CA PHE A 112 -1.59 -5.61 -0.11
C PHE A 112 -1.68 -6.02 -1.59
N LYS A 113 -1.68 -7.33 -1.88
CA LYS A 113 -1.78 -7.86 -3.25
C LYS A 113 -3.18 -7.67 -3.85
N TYR A 114 -4.21 -7.70 -3.03
CA TYR A 114 -5.57 -7.43 -3.47
C TYR A 114 -5.77 -5.96 -3.78
N PHE A 115 -5.20 -5.03 -3.02
CA PHE A 115 -5.38 -3.60 -3.28
C PHE A 115 -4.61 -3.13 -4.54
N THR A 116 -3.38 -3.61 -4.72
CA THR A 116 -2.59 -3.38 -5.94
C THR A 116 -3.22 -4.04 -7.18
N SER A 117 -3.84 -5.21 -7.03
CA SER A 117 -4.57 -5.89 -8.11
C SER A 117 -5.99 -5.34 -8.35
N MET A 118 -6.68 -4.79 -7.35
CA MET A 118 -8.04 -4.25 -7.48
C MET A 118 -8.06 -2.85 -8.09
N CYS A 119 -6.96 -2.10 -8.04
CA CYS A 119 -6.79 -0.89 -8.83
C CYS A 119 -6.88 -1.20 -10.34
N TYR A 120 -6.45 -2.40 -10.78
CA TYR A 120 -6.66 -2.87 -12.15
C TYR A 120 -8.11 -3.29 -12.46
N VAL A 121 -8.86 -3.80 -11.48
CA VAL A 121 -10.22 -4.35 -11.70
C VAL A 121 -11.31 -3.29 -11.58
N TYR A 122 -11.14 -2.27 -10.72
CA TYR A 122 -12.13 -1.20 -10.55
C TYR A 122 -12.28 -0.31 -11.80
N PHE A 123 -11.27 -0.27 -12.68
CA PHE A 123 -11.37 0.44 -13.96
C PHE A 123 -12.29 -0.28 -14.97
N PHE A 124 -12.53 -1.58 -14.82
CA PHE A 124 -13.38 -2.35 -15.73
C PHE A 124 -14.88 -2.24 -15.41
N PHE A 125 -15.25 -1.83 -14.19
CA PHE A 125 -16.65 -1.72 -13.77
C PHE A 125 -17.25 -0.31 -13.91
N TYR A 126 -16.44 0.73 -14.19
CA TYR A 126 -16.92 2.10 -14.35
C TYR A 126 -17.04 2.56 -15.83
N LEU A 127 -16.93 1.62 -16.77
CA LEU A 127 -17.02 1.85 -18.23
C LEU A 127 -18.15 1.03 -18.89
N ASN A 128 -19.23 0.75 -18.13
CA ASN A 128 -20.54 0.40 -18.70
C ASN A 128 -21.60 1.40 -18.26
#